data_AF-A0A8X8GCM2-F1
#
_entry.id   AF-A0A8X8GCM2-F1
#
_cell.length_a   1.000
_cell.length_b   1.000
_cell.length_c   1.000
_cell.angle_alpha   90.00
_cell.angle_beta   90.00
_cell.angle_gamma   90.00
#
_symmetry.space_group_name_H-M   'P 1'
#
loop_
_entity.id
_entity.type
_entity.pdbx_description
1 polymer ?
#
loop_
_entity_poly.entity_id
_entity_poly.type
_entity_poly.pdbx_seq_one_letter_code
_entity_poly.pdbx_strand_id
1 'polypeptide(L)'
;MQKKKYYASRKQMIPLAIFAGILACPFWAATVLLIWEMFEWKNGLKSLFSLFLVTPLGFIAYFFSNKAFQIFSNQRPILTLSQDMIRSIDFKGRVIIKKHIKIPEIYEVELKKTLLDRQYYLLFIMKDNSKQKLNAGLGFMKNEDVLDLKQELDKRISTKAKHIQ
;
A
#
# COMPACT_ATOMS: atom_id res chain seq x y z
N MET A 1 22.33 -12.79 11.27
CA MET A 1 21.78 -11.41 11.13
C MET A 1 20.30 -11.41 11.43
N GLN A 2 19.82 -10.47 12.26
CA GLN A 2 18.40 -10.34 12.61
C GLN A 2 17.56 -9.92 11.39
N LYS A 3 16.28 -10.33 11.37
CA LYS A 3 15.31 -9.94 10.33
C LYS A 3 15.02 -8.44 10.43
N LYS A 4 15.28 -7.67 9.36
CA LYS A 4 14.88 -6.26 9.28
C LYS A 4 13.44 -6.16 8.77
N LYS A 5 12.65 -5.27 9.38
CA LYS A 5 11.25 -5.04 9.07
C LYS A 5 11.06 -3.59 8.66
N TYR A 6 10.38 -3.39 7.55
CA TYR A 6 10.07 -2.07 7.02
C TYR A 6 8.56 -1.85 7.01
N TYR A 7 8.16 -0.67 7.45
CA TYR A 7 6.77 -0.26 7.62
C TYR A 7 6.44 0.88 6.67
N ALA A 8 5.16 1.18 6.50
CA ALA A 8 4.81 2.37 5.74
C ALA A 8 5.06 3.67 6.52
N SER A 9 5.40 4.69 5.74
CA SER A 9 5.45 6.09 6.07
C SER A 9 4.08 6.59 6.49
N ARG A 10 3.97 6.94 7.78
CA ARG A 10 2.80 7.68 8.31
C ARG A 10 2.53 8.97 7.52
N LYS A 11 3.55 9.65 7.00
CA LYS A 11 3.42 10.92 6.29
C LYS A 11 2.63 10.80 4.97
N GLN A 12 2.71 9.66 4.29
CA GLN A 12 1.95 9.40 3.06
C GLN A 12 0.59 8.76 3.34
N MET A 13 0.47 8.03 4.45
CA MET A 13 -0.75 7.30 4.80
C MET A 13 -1.79 8.14 5.53
N ILE A 14 -1.38 9.13 6.35
CA ILE A 14 -2.31 10.03 7.04
C ILE A 14 -3.16 10.84 6.04
N PRO A 15 -2.59 11.50 5.00
CA PRO A 15 -3.39 12.22 4.02
C PRO A 15 -4.38 11.32 3.28
N LEU A 16 -3.99 10.07 2.96
CA LEU A 16 -4.86 9.10 2.29
C LEU A 16 -6.06 8.70 3.17
N ALA A 17 -5.82 8.48 4.47
CA ALA A 17 -6.87 8.17 5.44
C ALA A 17 -7.83 9.35 5.64
N ILE A 18 -7.28 10.56 5.77
CA ILE A 18 -8.07 11.80 5.88
C ILE A 18 -8.91 12.01 4.62
N PHE A 19 -8.31 11.85 3.44
CA PHE A 19 -9.01 12.01 2.17
C PHE A 19 -10.16 11.00 2.02
N ALA A 20 -9.93 9.72 2.37
CA ALA A 20 -10.97 8.70 2.37
C ALA A 20 -12.09 8.99 3.39
N GLY A 21 -11.75 9.54 4.56
CA GLY A 21 -12.72 9.97 5.57
C GLY A 21 -13.57 11.17 5.11
N ILE A 22 -12.93 12.22 4.59
CA ILE A 22 -13.61 13.41 4.06
C ILE A 22 -14.53 13.04 2.92
N LEU A 23 -14.09 12.16 2.00
CA LEU A 23 -14.94 11.69 0.90
C LEU A 23 -16.16 10.92 1.38
N ALA A 24 -16.09 10.20 2.51
CA ALA A 24 -17.22 9.45 3.04
C ALA A 24 -18.28 10.36 3.71
N CYS A 25 -17.87 11.48 4.31
CA CYS A 25 -18.77 12.37 5.08
C CYS A 25 -19.99 12.89 4.28
N PRO A 26 -19.85 13.38 3.03
CA PRO A 26 -20.99 13.83 2.23
C PRO A 26 -22.02 12.73 1.97
N PHE A 27 -21.59 11.49 1.76
CA PHE A 27 -22.50 10.36 1.51
C PHE A 27 -23.29 10.01 2.78
N TRP A 28 -22.67 10.04 3.95
CA TRP A 28 -23.36 9.82 5.22
C TRP A 28 -24.32 10.96 5.56
N ALA A 29 -23.91 12.22 5.36
CA ALA A 29 -24.76 13.38 5.54
C ALA A 29 -25.99 13.33 4.63
N ALA A 30 -25.80 13.02 3.34
CA ALA A 30 -26.89 12.84 2.38
C ALA A 30 -27.80 11.67 2.78
N THR A 31 -27.25 10.57 3.30
CA THR A 31 -28.05 9.43 3.78
C THR A 31 -28.96 9.85 4.94
N VAL A 32 -28.44 10.60 5.93
CA VAL A 32 -29.23 11.09 7.08
C VAL A 32 -30.33 12.06 6.63
N LEU A 33 -30.02 13.00 5.72
CA LEU A 33 -31.00 13.93 5.18
C LEU A 33 -32.13 13.23 4.41
N LEU A 34 -31.79 12.21 3.60
CA LEU A 34 -32.79 11.44 2.86
C LEU A 34 -33.68 10.61 3.80
N ILE A 35 -33.12 10.02 4.87
CA ILE A 35 -33.91 9.34 5.91
C ILE A 35 -34.88 10.33 6.56
N TRP A 36 -34.41 11.53 6.91
CA TRP A 36 -35.25 12.57 7.51
C TRP A 36 -36.40 12.99 6.57
N GLU A 37 -36.12 13.21 5.29
CA GLU A 37 -37.15 13.53 4.28
C GLU A 37 -38.18 12.41 4.08
N MET A 38 -37.78 11.14 4.25
CA MET A 38 -38.72 10.02 4.21
C MET A 38 -39.68 10.05 5.40
N PHE A 39 -39.21 10.40 6.60
CA PHE A 39 -40.07 10.55 7.79
C PHE A 39 -41.05 11.72 7.67
N GLU A 40 -40.64 12.83 7.06
CA GLU A 40 -41.52 13.98 6.82
C GLU A 40 -42.53 13.78 5.67
N TRP A 41 -42.49 12.64 4.97
CA TRP A 41 -43.38 12.28 3.85
C TRP A 41 -43.46 13.29 2.68
N LYS A 42 -42.62 14.33 2.66
CA LYS A 42 -42.63 15.38 1.63
C LYS A 42 -42.24 14.88 0.24
N ASN A 43 -41.42 13.81 0.14
CA ASN A 43 -40.89 13.26 -1.12
C ASN A 43 -40.57 11.73 -1.04
N GLY A 44 -41.39 10.96 -0.32
CA GLY A 44 -41.06 9.58 0.09
C GLY A 44 -40.48 8.67 -1.00
N LEU A 45 -41.08 8.60 -2.19
CA LEU A 45 -40.65 7.67 -3.26
C LEU A 45 -39.34 8.11 -3.96
N LYS A 46 -39.13 9.43 -4.15
CA LYS A 46 -37.90 10.00 -4.74
C LYS A 46 -36.73 9.94 -3.75
N SER A 47 -37.00 10.19 -2.48
CA SER A 47 -36.00 10.08 -1.42
C SER A 47 -35.55 8.62 -1.25
N LEU A 48 -36.48 7.66 -1.30
CA LEU A 48 -36.18 6.23 -1.17
C LEU A 48 -35.31 5.71 -2.33
N PHE A 49 -35.58 6.14 -3.57
CA PHE A 49 -34.72 5.83 -4.72
C PHE A 49 -33.32 6.46 -4.59
N SER A 50 -33.23 7.71 -4.12
CA SER A 50 -31.95 8.40 -3.92
C SER A 50 -31.13 7.77 -2.81
N LEU A 51 -31.78 7.29 -1.75
CA LEU A 51 -31.14 6.60 -0.64
C LEU A 51 -30.54 5.26 -1.10
N PHE A 52 -31.26 4.51 -1.94
CA PHE A 52 -30.73 3.28 -2.55
C PHE A 52 -29.48 3.53 -3.42
N LEU A 53 -29.32 4.72 -4.01
CA LEU A 53 -28.12 5.10 -4.78
C LEU A 53 -26.96 5.57 -3.91
N VAL A 54 -27.24 6.38 -2.89
CA VAL A 54 -26.22 7.04 -2.06
C VAL A 54 -25.65 6.11 -1.00
N THR A 55 -26.47 5.25 -0.40
CA THR A 55 -26.06 4.36 0.70
C THR A 55 -24.98 3.34 0.28
N PRO A 56 -25.06 2.65 -0.87
CA PRO A 56 -23.99 1.76 -1.32
C PRO A 56 -22.66 2.49 -1.55
N LEU A 57 -22.71 3.72 -2.06
CA LEU A 57 -21.51 4.54 -2.27
C LEU A 57 -20.88 4.94 -0.93
N GLY A 58 -21.69 5.33 0.06
CA GLY A 58 -21.24 5.60 1.42
C GLY A 58 -20.63 4.37 2.09
N PHE A 59 -21.23 3.20 1.92
CA PHE A 59 -20.70 1.92 2.42
C PHE A 59 -19.36 1.55 1.76
N ILE A 60 -19.22 1.75 0.45
CA ILE A 60 -17.97 1.50 -0.27
C ILE A 60 -16.88 2.45 0.25
N ALA A 61 -17.17 3.75 0.35
CA ALA A 61 -16.23 4.74 0.86
C ALA A 61 -15.81 4.44 2.32
N TYR A 62 -16.77 4.07 3.18
CA TYR A 62 -16.50 3.65 4.56
C TYR A 62 -15.67 2.36 4.63
N PHE A 63 -15.97 1.36 3.80
CA PHE A 63 -15.21 0.12 3.74
C PHE A 63 -13.75 0.38 3.34
N PHE A 64 -13.51 1.24 2.35
CA PHE A 64 -12.15 1.64 1.96
C PHE A 64 -11.43 2.41 3.06
N SER A 65 -12.11 3.34 3.74
CA SER A 65 -11.57 4.09 4.87
C SER A 65 -11.18 3.17 6.04
N ASN A 66 -12.07 2.23 6.41
CA ASN A 66 -11.83 1.30 7.50
C ASN A 66 -10.75 0.27 7.15
N LYS A 67 -10.69 -0.22 5.90
CA LYS A 67 -9.58 -1.07 5.44
C LYS A 67 -8.25 -0.35 5.46
N ALA A 68 -8.23 0.91 5.02
CA ALA A 68 -7.03 1.74 5.09
C ALA A 68 -6.58 1.83 6.56
N PHE A 69 -7.49 2.21 7.47
CA PHE A 69 -7.23 2.27 8.91
C PHE A 69 -6.75 0.95 9.52
N GLN A 70 -7.33 -0.19 9.17
CA GLN A 70 -6.90 -1.51 9.68
C GLN A 70 -5.50 -1.91 9.20
N ILE A 71 -5.13 -1.57 7.96
CA ILE A 71 -3.78 -1.76 7.44
C ILE A 71 -2.80 -0.86 8.23
N PHE A 72 -3.23 0.33 8.66
CA PHE A 72 -2.43 1.29 9.42
C PHE A 72 -2.28 0.95 10.91
N SER A 73 -3.38 0.54 11.58
CA SER A 73 -3.42 0.27 13.02
C SER A 73 -2.65 -1.00 13.40
N ASN A 74 -2.69 -2.03 12.55
CA ASN A 74 -2.06 -3.33 12.83
C ASN A 74 -0.52 -3.35 12.71
N GLN A 75 0.13 -2.22 12.39
CA GLN A 75 1.60 -2.10 12.24
C GLN A 75 2.23 -3.29 11.51
N ARG A 76 1.59 -3.81 10.46
CA ARG A 76 2.13 -4.97 9.75
C ARG A 76 3.30 -4.51 8.88
N PRO A 77 4.45 -5.19 8.92
CA PRO A 77 5.58 -4.84 8.06
C PRO A 77 5.18 -5.11 6.61
N ILE A 78 5.39 -4.11 5.76
CA ILE A 78 5.07 -4.17 4.34
C ILE A 78 6.16 -4.93 3.59
N LEU A 79 7.40 -4.83 4.09
CA LEU A 79 8.53 -5.62 3.65
C LEU A 79 9.28 -6.17 4.85
N THR A 80 9.62 -7.44 4.79
CA THR A 80 10.54 -8.08 5.74
C THR A 80 11.73 -8.61 4.97
N LEU A 81 12.92 -8.15 5.35
CA LEU A 81 14.19 -8.61 4.83
C LEU A 81 14.76 -9.66 5.79
N SER A 82 14.76 -10.91 5.34
CA SER A 82 15.42 -12.02 6.02
C SER A 82 16.74 -12.36 5.33
N GLN A 83 17.54 -13.28 5.87
CA GLN A 83 18.90 -13.55 5.39
C GLN A 83 18.95 -13.95 3.90
N ASP A 84 18.02 -14.78 3.44
CA ASP A 84 18.03 -15.33 2.08
C ASP A 84 16.83 -14.91 1.23
N MET A 85 15.87 -14.20 1.80
CA MET A 85 14.67 -13.80 1.07
C MET A 85 14.11 -12.45 1.51
N ILE A 86 13.55 -11.73 0.54
CA ILE A 86 12.69 -10.57 0.70
C ILE A 86 11.25 -11.07 0.68
N ARG A 87 10.48 -10.73 1.71
CA ARG A 87 9.03 -10.93 1.73
C ARG A 87 8.36 -9.58 1.63
N SER A 88 7.58 -9.35 0.59
CA SER A 88 6.82 -8.12 0.42
C SER A 88 5.35 -8.42 0.20
N ILE A 89 4.51 -7.50 0.65
CA ILE A 89 3.09 -7.53 0.35
C ILE A 89 2.86 -6.67 -0.89
N ASP A 90 2.31 -7.28 -1.93
CA ASP A 90 1.92 -6.60 -3.17
C ASP A 90 0.40 -6.58 -3.30
N PHE A 91 -0.14 -5.54 -3.92
CA PHE A 91 -1.58 -5.36 -4.09
C PHE A 91 -1.91 -5.35 -5.58
N LYS A 92 -2.48 -6.46 -6.08
CA LYS A 92 -2.94 -6.56 -7.47
C LYS A 92 -4.45 -6.38 -7.49
N GLY A 93 -4.91 -5.14 -7.68
CA GLY A 93 -6.32 -4.79 -7.60
C GLY A 93 -6.90 -5.05 -6.21
N ARG A 94 -7.87 -5.97 -6.10
CA ARG A 94 -8.51 -6.33 -4.82
C ARG A 94 -7.77 -7.42 -4.03
N VAL A 95 -6.73 -8.04 -4.62
CA VAL A 95 -6.05 -9.21 -4.04
C VAL A 95 -4.71 -8.81 -3.42
N ILE A 96 -4.51 -9.24 -2.18
CA ILE A 96 -3.24 -9.12 -1.45
C ILE A 96 -2.36 -10.33 -1.82
N ILE A 97 -1.28 -10.10 -2.55
CA ILE A 97 -0.35 -11.14 -2.98
C ILE A 97 0.92 -11.03 -2.14
N LYS A 98 1.29 -12.11 -1.46
CA LYS A 98 2.58 -12.21 -0.76
C LYS A 98 3.66 -12.58 -1.77
N LYS A 99 4.51 -11.62 -2.12
CA LYS A 99 5.64 -11.85 -3.02
C LYS A 99 6.87 -12.24 -2.21
N HIS A 100 7.52 -13.31 -2.65
CA HIS A 100 8.75 -13.81 -2.06
C HIS A 100 9.84 -13.73 -3.14
N ILE A 101 10.93 -13.02 -2.87
CA ILE A 101 12.07 -12.91 -3.79
C ILE A 101 13.28 -13.46 -3.05
N LYS A 102 13.96 -14.46 -3.63
CA LYS A 102 15.18 -15.00 -3.02
C LYS A 102 16.34 -14.07 -3.33
N ILE A 103 17.08 -13.67 -2.31
CA ILE A 103 18.25 -12.79 -2.45
C ILE A 103 19.32 -13.42 -3.37
N PRO A 104 19.61 -14.74 -3.33
CA PRO A 104 20.59 -15.36 -4.22
C PRO A 104 20.25 -15.31 -5.72
N GLU A 105 18.98 -15.08 -6.06
CA GLU A 105 18.51 -14.97 -7.45
C GLU A 105 18.66 -13.54 -7.98
N ILE A 106 18.92 -12.56 -7.10
CA ILE A 106 19.15 -11.17 -7.46
C ILE A 106 20.61 -11.02 -7.90
N TYR A 107 20.81 -10.53 -9.11
CA TYR A 107 22.11 -10.18 -9.65
C TYR A 107 22.51 -8.77 -9.24
N GLU A 108 21.61 -7.79 -9.47
CA GLU A 108 21.86 -6.38 -9.19
C GLU A 108 20.58 -5.68 -8.71
N VAL A 109 20.76 -4.63 -7.89
CA VAL A 109 19.68 -3.77 -7.41
C VAL A 109 19.91 -2.34 -7.86
N GLU A 110 19.07 -1.84 -8.76
CA GLU A 110 19.10 -0.45 -9.19
C GLU A 110 18.14 0.40 -8.34
N LEU A 111 18.58 1.59 -7.94
CA LEU A 111 17.72 2.62 -7.36
C LEU A 111 17.22 3.53 -8.49
N LYS A 112 15.90 3.62 -8.65
CA LYS A 112 15.28 4.53 -9.61
C LYS A 112 14.33 5.48 -8.92
N LYS A 113 14.04 6.60 -9.57
CA LYS A 113 13.14 7.63 -9.07
C LYS A 113 11.93 7.74 -9.98
N THR A 114 10.73 7.78 -9.40
CA THR A 114 9.51 8.06 -10.15
C THR A 114 9.45 9.54 -10.47
N LEU A 115 9.10 9.89 -11.72
CA LEU A 115 9.04 11.27 -12.21
C LEU A 115 7.97 12.11 -11.48
N LEU A 116 6.81 11.51 -11.18
CA LEU A 116 5.66 12.20 -10.60
C LEU A 116 5.82 12.44 -9.08
N ASP A 117 6.06 11.38 -8.31
CA ASP A 117 6.02 11.47 -6.83
C ASP A 117 7.38 11.75 -6.18
N ARG A 118 8.46 11.90 -6.98
CA ARG A 118 9.86 11.98 -6.51
C ARG A 118 10.26 10.86 -5.53
N GLN A 119 9.51 9.77 -5.49
CA GLN A 119 9.76 8.60 -4.65
C GLN A 119 10.80 7.69 -5.29
N TYR A 120 11.64 7.09 -4.45
CA TYR A 120 12.56 6.05 -4.89
C TYR A 120 11.86 4.69 -4.96
N TYR A 121 12.23 3.89 -5.96
CA TYR A 121 11.86 2.48 -6.06
C TYR A 121 13.09 1.64 -6.41
N LEU A 122 13.07 0.38 -6.00
CA LEU A 122 14.10 -0.59 -6.33
C LEU A 122 13.67 -1.44 -7.53
N LEU A 123 14.57 -1.55 -8.49
CA LEU A 123 14.47 -2.47 -9.61
C LEU A 123 15.46 -3.60 -9.38
N PHE A 124 14.95 -4.82 -9.24
CA PHE A 124 15.77 -6.01 -9.14
C PHE A 124 16.06 -6.55 -10.53
N ILE A 125 17.33 -6.68 -10.85
CA ILE A 125 17.81 -7.43 -12.01
C ILE A 125 18.15 -8.82 -11.48
N MET A 126 17.41 -9.82 -11.95
CA MET A 126 17.57 -11.21 -11.55
C MET A 126 18.66 -11.87 -12.41
N LYS A 127 19.22 -13.00 -11.95
CA LYS A 127 20.24 -13.76 -12.68
C LYS A 127 19.77 -14.31 -14.03
N ASP A 128 18.48 -14.51 -14.20
CA ASP A 128 17.84 -14.88 -15.47
C ASP A 128 17.59 -13.67 -16.40
N ASN A 129 18.18 -12.51 -16.08
CA ASN A 129 17.96 -11.21 -16.72
C ASN A 129 16.53 -10.67 -16.63
N SER A 130 15.62 -11.31 -15.89
CA SER A 130 14.30 -10.77 -15.65
C SER A 130 14.39 -9.53 -14.74
N LYS A 131 13.55 -8.53 -15.03
CA LYS A 131 13.50 -7.29 -14.26
C LYS A 131 12.23 -7.28 -13.41
N GLN A 132 12.40 -7.18 -12.10
CA GLN A 132 11.29 -7.14 -11.16
C GLN A 132 11.28 -5.81 -10.39
N LYS A 133 10.23 -5.02 -10.61
CA LYS A 133 9.99 -3.81 -9.82
C LYS A 133 9.28 -4.16 -8.52
N LEU A 134 9.76 -3.64 -7.40
CA LEU A 134 9.05 -3.72 -6.13
C LEU A 134 8.06 -2.55 -6.05
N ASN A 135 6.92 -2.70 -6.73
CA ASN A 135 6.05 -1.58 -7.08
C ASN A 135 5.22 -1.02 -5.90
N ALA A 136 4.58 -1.87 -5.10
CA ALA A 136 3.57 -1.38 -4.15
C ALA A 136 4.10 -1.15 -2.73
N GLY A 137 5.05 -1.97 -2.26
CA GLY A 137 5.54 -1.86 -0.87
C GLY A 137 6.37 -0.60 -0.60
N LEU A 138 7.08 -0.10 -1.62
CA LEU A 138 7.98 1.05 -1.50
C LEU A 138 7.28 2.39 -1.70
N GLY A 139 6.18 2.44 -2.44
CA GLY A 139 5.41 3.69 -2.64
C GLY A 139 4.79 4.23 -1.35
N PHE A 140 4.70 3.36 -0.34
CA PHE A 140 4.33 3.74 1.02
C PHE A 140 5.52 3.81 1.98
N MET A 141 6.73 3.42 1.61
CA MET A 141 7.91 3.52 2.49
C MET A 141 8.53 4.90 2.44
N LYS A 142 9.28 5.27 3.49
CA LYS A 142 10.09 6.48 3.41
C LYS A 142 11.25 6.23 2.45
N ASN A 143 11.67 7.28 1.75
CA ASN A 143 12.85 7.23 0.88
C ASN A 143 14.11 6.75 1.65
N GLU A 144 14.24 7.12 2.92
CA GLU A 144 15.31 6.65 3.82
C GLU A 144 15.28 5.12 4.00
N ASP A 145 14.10 4.53 4.20
CA ASP A 145 13.91 3.09 4.33
C ASP A 145 14.25 2.35 3.03
N VAL A 146 13.94 2.96 1.88
CA VAL A 146 14.28 2.43 0.55
C VAL A 146 15.80 2.43 0.34
N LEU A 147 16.49 3.48 0.79
CA LEU A 147 17.96 3.60 0.72
C LEU A 147 18.65 2.62 1.66
N ASP A 148 18.18 2.47 2.90
CA ASP A 148 18.69 1.46 3.85
C ASP A 148 18.52 0.04 3.28
N LEU A 149 17.35 -0.26 2.71
CA LEU A 149 17.08 -1.54 2.06
C LEU A 149 18.06 -1.81 0.90
N LYS A 150 18.35 -0.81 0.06
CA LYS A 150 19.36 -0.96 -1.00
C LYS A 150 20.74 -1.26 -0.43
N GLN A 151 21.20 -0.47 0.54
CA GLN A 151 22.52 -0.67 1.13
C GLN A 151 22.68 -2.05 1.76
N GLU A 152 21.64 -2.57 2.41
CA GLU A 152 21.65 -3.93 2.93
C GLU A 152 21.68 -5.01 1.87
N LEU A 153 20.93 -4.84 0.78
CA LEU A 153 20.93 -5.78 -0.33
C LEU A 153 22.28 -5.78 -1.04
N ASP A 154 22.85 -4.61 -1.32
CA ASP A 154 24.17 -4.48 -1.93
C ASP A 154 25.25 -5.16 -1.06
N LYS A 155 25.21 -4.96 0.27
CA LYS A 155 26.11 -5.66 1.20
C LYS A 155 25.97 -7.18 1.09
N ARG A 156 24.75 -7.69 1.15
CA ARG A 156 24.48 -9.15 1.15
C ARG A 156 24.81 -9.81 -0.19
N ILE A 157 24.55 -9.13 -1.30
CA ILE A 157 24.88 -9.59 -2.65
C ILE A 157 26.40 -9.61 -2.82
N SER A 158 27.10 -8.52 -2.45
CA SER A 158 28.55 -8.41 -2.55
C SER A 158 29.32 -9.42 -1.67
N THR A 159 28.85 -9.65 -0.44
CA THR A 159 29.52 -10.58 0.50
C THR A 159 29.43 -12.02 -0.01
N LYS A 160 28.32 -12.40 -0.67
CA LYS A 160 28.17 -13.74 -1.27
C LYS A 160 28.91 -13.87 -2.59
N ALA A 161 29.03 -12.82 -3.39
CA ALA A 161 29.86 -12.85 -4.61
C ALA A 161 31.35 -13.14 -4.31
N LYS A 162 31.86 -12.63 -3.18
CA LYS A 162 33.23 -12.91 -2.71
C LYS A 162 33.45 -14.32 -2.18
N HIS A 163 32.40 -15.06 -1.83
CA HIS A 163 32.51 -16.44 -1.33
C HIS A 163 32.37 -17.51 -2.43
N ILE A 164 32.22 -17.10 -3.68
CA ILE A 164 32.10 -17.99 -4.85
C ILE A 164 33.40 -17.97 -5.69
N GLN A 165 34.37 -17.10 -5.35
CA GLN A 165 35.75 -17.16 -5.85
C GLN A 165 36.60 -18.01 -4.91
#